data_AF-A0A521GSZ3-F1
#
_entry.id   AF-A0A521GSZ3-F1
#
_cell.length_a   1.000
_cell.length_b   1.000
_cell.length_c   1.000
_cell.angle_alpha   90.00
_cell.angle_beta   90.00
_cell.angle_gamma   90.00
#
_symmetry.space_group_name_H-M   'P 1'
#
loop_
_entity.id
_entity.type
_entity.pdbx_description
1 polymer ?
#
loop_
_entity_poly.entity_id
_entity_poly.type
_entity_poly.pdbx_seq_one_letter_code
_entity_poly.pdbx_strand_id
1 'polypeptide(L)'
;MRPFAASFRRTWPASCPRRTSCRKKQPGNKVSSTSPPPAQDCSTAHGRSVRSSTPLGSKNGPDEAEQHLHHEREDPRLPRQHPPIHPELRRDRTVHRSAIASTTPPIALRMAPPIPTPIRRLIHVDSLRTLLLRGAVHAPNYCSADGLYYRPIHDPEVQIKRQDLPVPCGPRGAIKDYVSFYFGARSPMLYRHWKHTVPGSPGGQDVLIYLCSTAQAAGDAGLRFVFTDGHSLAHYTSWFDQLSDLERVDWAMVQERQWADTLEDGDRCRRKQAEFLVHQVFPWSLVHELVVIDASRAAQVRNILAAVPAAHQPLVVARKGWYY
;
A
#
# COMPACT_ATOMS: atom_id res chain seq x y z
N MET A 1 -35.04 -44.44 -42.15
CA MET A 1 -35.57 -43.41 -41.24
C MET A 1 -34.70 -42.16 -41.35
N ARG A 2 -35.31 -41.02 -41.66
CA ARG A 2 -34.78 -39.65 -41.50
C ARG A 2 -35.47 -39.04 -40.24
N PRO A 3 -35.10 -37.84 -39.75
CA PRO A 3 -33.78 -37.20 -39.62
C PRO A 3 -33.63 -36.44 -38.26
N PHE A 4 -32.48 -35.82 -37.96
CA PHE A 4 -32.34 -34.36 -37.83
C PHE A 4 -30.90 -33.93 -37.52
N ALA A 5 -30.46 -32.89 -38.20
CA ALA A 5 -29.15 -32.24 -38.11
C ALA A 5 -29.33 -30.78 -37.67
N ALA A 6 -28.31 -30.18 -37.04
CA ALA A 6 -27.99 -28.76 -37.23
C ALA A 6 -26.59 -28.43 -36.68
N SER A 7 -25.64 -28.20 -37.59
CA SER A 7 -24.42 -27.43 -37.35
C SER A 7 -24.56 -26.10 -38.10
N PHE A 8 -24.17 -24.98 -37.50
CA PHE A 8 -24.08 -23.69 -38.20
C PHE A 8 -22.66 -23.14 -38.10
N ARG A 9 -21.94 -23.20 -39.23
CA ARG A 9 -20.81 -22.31 -39.55
C ARG A 9 -21.38 -21.10 -40.29
N ARG A 10 -20.95 -19.89 -39.94
CA ARG A 10 -21.21 -18.68 -40.75
C ARG A 10 -19.96 -18.28 -41.51
N THR A 11 -20.11 -18.26 -42.83
CA THR A 11 -19.20 -17.70 -43.82
C THR A 11 -19.48 -16.20 -44.02
N TRP A 12 -18.42 -15.43 -44.23
CA TRP A 12 -18.46 -14.04 -44.70
C TRP A 12 -18.61 -13.98 -46.22
N PRO A 13 -19.28 -12.94 -46.76
CA PRO A 13 -18.97 -12.45 -48.09
C PRO A 13 -18.47 -11.00 -48.08
N ALA A 14 -17.47 -10.76 -48.92
CA ALA A 14 -17.00 -9.44 -49.32
C ALA A 14 -17.95 -8.83 -50.36
N SER A 15 -18.13 -7.50 -50.34
CA SER A 15 -18.02 -6.63 -51.54
C SER A 15 -18.33 -5.16 -51.21
N CYS A 16 -17.44 -4.31 -51.70
CA CYS A 16 -17.53 -2.86 -51.80
C CYS A 16 -18.16 -2.48 -53.16
N PRO A 17 -18.79 -1.31 -53.30
CA PRO A 17 -18.27 -0.40 -54.33
C PRO A 17 -18.20 1.09 -53.93
N ARG A 18 -17.17 1.73 -54.49
CA ARG A 18 -16.93 3.18 -54.72
C ARG A 18 -18.12 3.82 -55.49
N ARG A 19 -18.37 5.13 -55.64
CA ARG A 19 -17.60 6.40 -55.82
C ARG A 19 -18.71 7.50 -55.96
N THR A 20 -18.61 8.80 -55.63
CA THR A 20 -17.97 9.98 -56.28
C THR A 20 -18.56 11.24 -55.58
N SER A 21 -17.79 12.11 -54.91
CA SER A 21 -17.18 13.39 -55.36
C SER A 21 -18.08 14.53 -55.88
N CYS A 22 -18.07 15.69 -55.18
CA CYS A 22 -17.91 17.09 -55.67
C CYS A 22 -18.51 18.08 -54.64
N ARG A 23 -17.76 18.88 -53.85
CA ARG A 23 -16.96 20.09 -54.14
C ARG A 23 -17.79 21.34 -54.53
N LYS A 24 -17.93 22.33 -53.63
CA LYS A 24 -17.42 23.73 -53.77
C LYS A 24 -17.96 24.74 -52.71
N LYS A 25 -16.99 25.48 -52.14
CA LYS A 25 -16.89 26.94 -51.86
C LYS A 25 -17.93 27.70 -50.99
N GLN A 26 -17.37 28.20 -49.87
CA GLN A 26 -17.55 29.48 -49.14
C GLN A 26 -17.84 30.74 -50.00
N PRO A 27 -18.30 31.91 -49.44
CA PRO A 27 -17.66 32.61 -48.30
C PRO A 27 -18.50 33.49 -47.33
N GLY A 28 -17.86 33.84 -46.20
CA GLY A 28 -17.87 35.20 -45.63
C GLY A 28 -18.82 35.49 -44.45
N ASN A 29 -18.28 35.65 -43.24
CA ASN A 29 -18.34 36.96 -42.55
C ASN A 29 -17.37 37.08 -41.35
N LYS A 30 -16.66 38.21 -41.32
CA LYS A 30 -15.82 38.72 -40.23
C LYS A 30 -16.72 39.43 -39.20
N VAL A 31 -16.49 39.23 -37.90
CA VAL A 31 -16.66 40.30 -36.89
C VAL A 31 -15.56 40.17 -35.84
N SER A 32 -15.12 41.35 -35.42
CA SER A 32 -13.91 41.77 -34.72
C SER A 32 -13.82 41.44 -33.23
N SER A 33 -12.56 41.33 -32.81
CA SER A 33 -12.01 41.45 -31.46
C SER A 33 -12.35 42.76 -30.74
N THR A 34 -12.64 42.68 -29.44
CA THR A 34 -12.23 43.68 -28.42
C THR A 34 -12.43 43.10 -27.01
N SER A 35 -11.34 43.07 -26.23
CA SER A 35 -11.29 43.18 -24.75
C SER A 35 -10.60 44.53 -24.42
N PRO A 36 -10.43 45.01 -23.17
CA PRO A 36 -10.93 44.64 -21.82
C PRO A 36 -11.55 45.90 -21.11
N PRO A 37 -11.65 46.11 -19.76
CA PRO A 37 -10.60 46.04 -18.71
C PRO A 37 -11.08 45.47 -17.33
N PRO A 38 -10.22 45.40 -16.28
CA PRO A 38 -10.37 44.51 -15.12
C PRO A 38 -11.09 45.14 -13.92
N ALA A 39 -11.62 44.31 -13.02
CA ALA A 39 -12.15 44.74 -11.73
C ALA A 39 -11.03 44.90 -10.69
N GLN A 40 -11.07 46.04 -10.00
CA GLN A 40 -10.10 46.54 -9.02
C GLN A 40 -10.33 45.99 -7.61
N ASP A 41 -9.25 46.06 -6.84
CA ASP A 41 -9.15 45.96 -5.39
C ASP A 41 -10.22 46.76 -4.62
N CYS A 42 -10.66 46.18 -3.49
CA CYS A 42 -11.11 46.96 -2.35
C CYS A 42 -10.34 46.52 -1.10
N SER A 43 -9.34 47.31 -0.75
CA SER A 43 -8.81 47.43 0.60
C SER A 43 -9.27 48.76 1.19
N THR A 44 -10.02 48.72 2.30
CA THR A 44 -9.97 49.81 3.29
C THR A 44 -10.16 49.27 4.70
N ALA A 45 -9.23 49.70 5.55
CA ALA A 45 -9.10 49.44 6.97
C ALA A 45 -10.25 50.03 7.81
N HIS A 46 -10.30 49.63 9.08
CA HIS A 46 -10.54 50.36 10.35
C HIS A 46 -11.05 49.29 11.34
N GLY A 47 -10.48 49.00 12.51
CA GLY A 47 -9.49 49.62 13.36
C GLY A 47 -9.83 49.24 14.81
N ARG A 48 -8.80 49.09 15.66
CA ARG A 48 -8.78 49.06 17.15
C ARG A 48 -8.55 47.72 17.86
N SER A 49 -7.26 47.50 18.12
CA SER A 49 -6.62 47.14 19.40
C SER A 49 -7.47 47.26 20.68
N VAL A 50 -7.42 46.22 21.53
CA VAL A 50 -7.21 46.35 22.99
C VAL A 50 -6.32 45.20 23.48
N ARG A 51 -5.24 45.55 24.20
CA ARG A 51 -4.41 44.67 25.04
C ARG A 51 -5.00 44.58 26.44
N SER A 52 -4.82 43.44 27.11
CA SER A 52 -4.61 43.34 28.57
C SER A 52 -4.12 41.91 28.87
N SER A 53 -2.83 41.68 29.14
CA SER A 53 -2.15 41.72 30.45
C SER A 53 -2.63 40.65 31.45
N THR A 54 -1.69 39.76 31.78
CA THR A 54 -1.65 38.62 32.73
C THR A 54 -2.02 39.00 34.18
N PRO A 55 -2.27 38.03 35.08
CA PRO A 55 -1.17 37.53 35.91
C PRO A 55 -1.21 36.02 36.28
N LEU A 56 -0.07 35.60 36.87
CA LEU A 56 0.36 34.29 37.33
C LEU A 56 -0.63 33.49 38.22
N GLY A 57 -0.50 32.16 38.14
CA GLY A 57 -0.97 31.22 39.17
C GLY A 57 -0.29 29.85 39.03
N SER A 58 0.65 29.56 39.94
CA SER A 58 1.42 28.32 40.08
C SER A 58 0.61 27.19 40.72
N LYS A 59 0.79 25.93 40.29
CA LYS A 59 1.26 24.79 41.11
C LYS A 59 1.08 23.40 40.43
N ASN A 60 2.23 22.72 40.34
CA ASN A 60 2.50 21.31 40.66
C ASN A 60 1.97 20.17 39.75
N GLY A 61 2.92 19.51 39.08
CA GLY A 61 2.90 18.07 38.79
C GLY A 61 4.35 17.52 38.88
N PRO A 62 4.62 16.42 39.61
CA PRO A 62 5.81 15.59 39.42
C PRO A 62 5.49 14.57 38.29
N ASP A 63 6.38 13.91 37.57
CA ASP A 63 7.71 13.36 37.81
C ASP A 63 8.33 13.10 36.42
N GLU A 64 9.48 13.67 36.09
CA GLU A 64 10.34 13.17 35.01
C GLU A 64 11.65 12.68 35.63
N ALA A 65 11.82 11.36 35.65
CA ALA A 65 13.03 10.70 36.10
C ALA A 65 14.05 10.63 34.95
N GLU A 66 14.89 11.67 34.83
CA GLU A 66 16.13 11.58 34.07
C GLU A 66 17.20 10.82 34.88
N GLN A 67 17.56 9.64 34.39
CA GLN A 67 18.66 8.84 34.92
C GLN A 67 20.00 9.45 34.49
N HIS A 68 20.72 10.02 35.46
CA HIS A 68 22.11 10.41 35.34
C HIS A 68 22.99 9.16 35.15
N LEU A 69 23.63 9.03 33.98
CA LEU A 69 24.78 8.16 33.81
C LEU A 69 26.03 8.85 34.39
N HIS A 70 26.54 8.31 35.49
CA HIS A 70 27.89 8.60 35.97
C HIS A 70 28.91 8.07 34.95
N HIS A 71 29.66 8.97 34.33
CA HIS A 71 30.89 8.65 33.60
C HIS A 71 32.06 9.01 34.51
N GLU A 72 32.54 8.04 35.29
CA GLU A 72 33.83 8.18 35.96
C GLU A 72 34.94 8.19 34.89
N ARG A 73 35.77 9.23 34.97
CA ARG A 73 36.98 9.37 34.15
C ARG A 73 38.14 8.72 34.91
N GLU A 74 38.68 7.62 34.39
CA GLU A 74 39.93 7.06 34.92
C GLU A 74 41.16 7.74 34.26
N ASP A 75 42.09 8.15 35.13
CA ASP A 75 43.37 8.82 34.85
C ASP A 75 44.45 7.80 34.44
N PRO A 76 45.18 7.99 33.32
CA PRO A 76 46.07 6.98 32.76
C PRO A 76 47.51 7.10 33.28
N ARG A 77 47.83 6.56 34.47
CA ARG A 77 49.23 6.34 34.89
C ARG A 77 49.36 5.11 35.79
N LEU A 78 49.94 4.02 35.26
CA LEU A 78 50.98 3.16 35.89
C LEU A 78 51.24 1.87 35.04
N PRO A 79 52.49 1.34 35.00
CA PRO A 79 52.94 0.35 34.02
C PRO A 79 52.60 -1.10 34.39
N ARG A 80 52.24 -1.91 33.38
CA ARG A 80 52.00 -3.36 33.50
C ARG A 80 53.32 -4.13 33.56
N GLN A 81 53.51 -4.94 34.60
CA GLN A 81 54.61 -5.91 34.69
C GLN A 81 54.11 -7.32 34.29
N HIS A 82 54.83 -7.98 33.38
CA HIS A 82 54.63 -9.38 32.98
C HIS A 82 55.52 -10.32 33.80
N PRO A 83 55.00 -11.46 34.32
CA PRO A 83 55.83 -12.57 34.78
C PRO A 83 56.01 -13.66 33.70
N PRO A 84 57.01 -14.55 33.85
CA PRO A 84 57.70 -15.22 32.73
C PRO A 84 57.04 -16.52 32.24
N ILE A 85 57.44 -16.89 31.02
CA ILE A 85 57.05 -18.09 30.28
C ILE A 85 57.87 -19.29 30.79
N HIS A 86 57.20 -20.38 31.17
CA HIS A 86 57.81 -21.71 31.36
C HIS A 86 57.33 -22.69 30.26
N PRO A 87 58.19 -23.60 29.78
CA PRO A 87 57.90 -24.44 28.62
C PRO A 87 57.31 -25.81 28.98
N GLU A 88 56.61 -26.36 27.99
CA GLU A 88 56.19 -27.76 27.79
C GLU A 88 55.14 -28.39 28.72
N LEU A 89 54.00 -28.77 28.11
CA LEU A 89 53.54 -30.17 28.14
C LEU A 89 52.59 -30.44 26.97
N ARG A 90 53.13 -31.13 25.98
CA ARG A 90 52.41 -31.71 24.84
C ARG A 90 51.45 -32.78 25.37
N ARG A 91 50.15 -32.55 25.30
CA ARG A 91 49.13 -33.60 25.47
C ARG A 91 48.22 -33.63 24.27
N ASP A 92 48.24 -34.81 23.67
CA ASP A 92 47.44 -35.29 22.58
C ASP A 92 45.95 -34.94 22.80
N ARG A 93 45.36 -34.17 21.88
CA ARG A 93 43.92 -33.92 21.84
C ARG A 93 43.35 -34.58 20.60
N THR A 94 42.87 -35.80 20.83
CA THR A 94 41.93 -36.53 19.97
C THR A 94 40.83 -35.57 19.49
N VAL A 95 40.71 -35.45 18.17
CA VAL A 95 39.70 -34.64 17.50
C VAL A 95 38.33 -35.28 17.72
N HIS A 96 37.63 -34.88 18.78
CA HIS A 96 36.18 -35.08 18.85
C HIS A 96 35.52 -34.05 17.94
N ARG A 97 35.17 -34.53 16.74
CA ARG A 97 34.31 -33.83 15.78
C ARG A 97 32.90 -33.74 16.39
N SER A 98 32.68 -32.78 17.29
CA SER A 98 31.32 -32.40 17.68
C SER A 98 30.65 -31.78 16.48
N ALA A 99 29.72 -32.52 15.89
CA ALA A 99 28.78 -31.99 14.93
C ALA A 99 28.03 -30.84 15.61
N ILE A 100 28.37 -29.61 15.25
CA ILE A 100 27.53 -28.45 15.54
C ILE A 100 26.30 -28.67 14.67
N ALA A 101 25.26 -29.27 15.25
CA ALA A 101 23.95 -29.29 14.64
C ALA A 101 23.60 -27.83 14.33
N SER A 102 23.43 -27.55 13.04
CA SER A 102 22.80 -26.31 12.59
C SER A 102 21.40 -26.30 13.21
N THR A 103 21.26 -25.62 14.34
CA THR A 103 19.97 -25.34 14.94
C THR A 103 19.28 -24.35 14.03
N THR A 104 18.66 -24.88 12.99
CA THR A 104 17.58 -24.19 12.30
C THR A 104 16.61 -23.78 13.40
N PRO A 105 16.24 -22.50 13.54
CA PRO A 105 15.26 -22.10 14.53
C PRO A 105 14.01 -22.96 14.34
N PRO A 106 13.31 -23.34 15.42
CA PRO A 106 12.13 -24.19 15.32
C PRO A 106 11.22 -23.58 14.26
N ILE A 107 10.83 -24.40 13.27
CA ILE A 107 9.87 -24.02 12.23
C ILE A 107 8.63 -23.56 13.00
N ALA A 108 8.48 -22.25 13.19
CA ALA A 108 7.25 -21.67 13.70
C ALA A 108 6.15 -22.27 12.83
N LEU A 109 5.16 -22.93 13.46
CA LEU A 109 4.07 -23.61 12.78
C LEU A 109 3.56 -22.74 11.65
N ARG A 110 3.98 -23.04 10.42
CA ARG A 110 3.65 -22.24 9.24
C ARG A 110 2.19 -22.49 8.96
N MET A 111 1.35 -21.52 9.33
CA MET A 111 -0.05 -21.55 8.97
C MET A 111 -0.17 -21.62 7.45
N ALA A 112 -0.99 -22.53 6.95
CA ALA A 112 -1.27 -22.62 5.52
C ALA A 112 -1.96 -21.33 5.03
N PRO A 113 -1.75 -20.94 3.76
CA PRO A 113 -2.45 -19.80 3.18
C PRO A 113 -3.98 -20.03 3.26
N PRO A 114 -4.78 -19.02 3.64
CA PRO A 114 -6.22 -19.11 3.48
C PRO A 114 -6.54 -19.22 1.98
N ILE A 115 -7.45 -20.12 1.61
CA ILE A 115 -7.97 -20.26 0.25
C ILE A 115 -9.50 -20.07 0.30
N PRO A 116 -10.05 -19.06 -0.39
CA PRO A 116 -9.35 -18.07 -1.20
C PRO A 116 -8.56 -17.07 -0.33
N THR A 117 -7.42 -16.62 -0.84
CA THR A 117 -6.43 -15.78 -0.18
C THR A 117 -6.82 -14.31 -0.25
N PRO A 118 -7.17 -13.67 0.87
CA PRO A 118 -7.64 -12.29 0.84
C PRO A 118 -6.52 -11.30 0.51
N ILE A 119 -6.79 -10.39 -0.41
CA ILE A 119 -5.93 -9.25 -0.73
C ILE A 119 -6.71 -7.95 -0.49
N ARG A 120 -6.06 -6.98 0.13
CA ARG A 120 -6.71 -5.77 0.64
C ARG A 120 -5.93 -4.52 0.28
N ARG A 121 -6.60 -3.54 -0.33
CA ARG A 121 -6.01 -2.24 -0.62
C ARG A 121 -6.73 -1.15 0.17
N LEU A 122 -5.97 -0.32 0.87
CA LEU A 122 -6.51 0.89 1.48
C LEU A 122 -6.58 2.00 0.44
N ILE A 123 -7.68 2.75 0.47
CA ILE A 123 -7.84 4.00 -0.28
C ILE A 123 -8.50 5.04 0.62
N HIS A 124 -8.37 6.32 0.25
CA HIS A 124 -9.21 7.35 0.83
C HIS A 124 -10.63 7.30 0.24
N VAL A 125 -11.65 7.51 1.06
CA VAL A 125 -13.06 7.47 0.64
C VAL A 125 -13.39 8.42 -0.52
N ASP A 126 -12.81 9.63 -0.53
CA ASP A 126 -12.95 10.59 -1.66
C ASP A 126 -12.55 10.01 -3.02
N SER A 127 -11.63 9.04 -3.04
CA SER A 127 -11.16 8.43 -4.29
C SER A 127 -12.13 7.37 -4.82
N LEU A 128 -13.10 6.93 -4.01
CA LEU A 128 -14.02 5.84 -4.38
C LEU A 128 -14.80 6.18 -5.65
N ARG A 129 -15.37 7.39 -5.74
CA ARG A 129 -16.13 7.82 -6.93
C ARG A 129 -15.27 7.75 -8.20
N THR A 130 -14.01 8.17 -8.12
CA THR A 130 -13.06 8.10 -9.24
C THR A 130 -12.80 6.67 -9.69
N LEU A 131 -12.65 5.72 -8.76
CA LEU A 131 -12.49 4.30 -9.09
C LEU A 131 -13.74 3.72 -9.76
N LEU A 132 -14.93 4.11 -9.30
CA LEU A 132 -16.20 3.70 -9.92
C LEU A 132 -16.32 4.21 -11.36
N LEU A 133 -16.00 5.48 -11.59
CA LEU A 133 -16.05 6.09 -12.92
C LEU A 133 -15.02 5.47 -13.88
N ARG A 134 -13.83 5.12 -13.37
CA ARG A 134 -12.79 4.45 -14.15
C ARG A 134 -13.06 2.97 -14.39
N GLY A 135 -13.90 2.34 -13.57
CA GLY A 135 -14.12 0.89 -13.60
C GLY A 135 -12.90 0.06 -13.19
N ALA A 136 -11.86 0.70 -12.64
CA ALA A 136 -10.62 0.02 -12.25
C ALA A 136 -9.74 0.86 -11.30
N VAL A 137 -8.88 0.15 -10.56
CA VAL A 137 -7.76 0.72 -9.82
C VAL A 137 -6.51 0.65 -10.71
N HIS A 138 -5.85 1.79 -10.91
CA HIS A 138 -4.68 1.87 -11.77
C HIS A 138 -3.41 1.96 -10.93
N ALA A 139 -2.35 1.31 -11.40
CA ALA A 139 -1.00 1.53 -10.91
C ALA A 139 -0.59 2.99 -11.21
N PRO A 140 0.29 3.59 -10.39
CA PRO A 140 0.71 4.98 -10.58
C PRO A 140 1.12 5.36 -12.01
N ASN A 141 1.89 4.50 -12.69
CA ASN A 141 2.34 4.73 -14.07
C ASN A 141 1.26 4.55 -15.15
N TYR A 142 0.12 3.96 -14.80
CA TYR A 142 -0.94 3.61 -15.74
C TYR A 142 -2.24 4.37 -15.44
N CYS A 143 -2.16 5.39 -14.58
CA CYS A 143 -3.30 6.23 -14.26
C CYS A 143 -3.67 7.10 -15.46
N SER A 144 -4.95 7.08 -15.85
CA SER A 144 -5.48 7.92 -16.93
C SER A 144 -5.35 9.42 -16.60
N ALA A 145 -4.98 10.22 -17.60
CA ALA A 145 -4.99 11.68 -17.53
C ALA A 145 -6.41 12.27 -17.73
N ASP A 146 -7.38 11.73 -16.98
CA ASP A 146 -8.81 12.07 -17.09
C ASP A 146 -9.25 13.25 -16.21
N GLY A 147 -8.32 13.83 -15.46
CA GLY A 147 -8.59 14.94 -14.54
C GLY A 147 -9.41 14.54 -13.30
N LEU A 148 -9.73 13.25 -13.12
CA LEU A 148 -10.48 12.79 -11.96
C LEU A 148 -9.61 12.83 -10.70
N TYR A 149 -10.20 13.35 -9.63
CA TYR A 149 -9.52 13.50 -8.36
C TYR A 149 -9.18 12.15 -7.72
N TYR A 150 -7.92 11.94 -7.37
CA TYR A 150 -7.49 10.78 -6.59
C TYR A 150 -6.62 11.27 -5.43
N ARG A 151 -7.02 10.95 -4.19
CA ARG A 151 -6.30 11.37 -3.00
C ARG A 151 -5.29 10.27 -2.61
N PRO A 152 -3.97 10.50 -2.76
CA PRO A 152 -2.97 9.55 -2.31
C PRO A 152 -2.98 9.44 -0.79
N ILE A 153 -2.75 8.22 -0.29
CA ILE A 153 -2.68 7.92 1.16
C ILE A 153 -1.31 7.39 1.58
N HIS A 154 -0.40 7.25 0.62
CA HIS A 154 0.91 6.68 0.84
C HIS A 154 1.88 7.77 1.30
N ASP A 155 2.85 7.39 2.13
CA ASP A 155 3.96 8.27 2.47
C ASP A 155 4.74 8.65 1.19
N PRO A 156 4.96 9.96 0.92
CA PRO A 156 5.71 10.40 -0.25
C PRO A 156 7.13 9.84 -0.35
N GLU A 157 7.85 9.70 0.76
CA GLU A 157 9.21 9.16 0.78
C GLU A 157 9.22 7.67 0.41
N VAL A 158 8.24 6.92 0.92
CA VAL A 158 8.06 5.51 0.54
C VAL A 158 7.73 5.39 -0.94
N GLN A 159 6.92 6.30 -1.48
CA GLN A 159 6.62 6.33 -2.91
C GLN A 159 7.86 6.63 -3.75
N ILE A 160 8.66 7.63 -3.37
CA ILE A 160 9.92 7.95 -4.06
C ILE A 160 10.84 6.73 -4.12
N LYS A 161 11.04 6.02 -3.00
CA LYS A 161 11.86 4.80 -2.96
C LYS A 161 11.31 3.67 -3.84
N ARG A 162 9.98 3.59 -3.99
CA ARG A 162 9.31 2.58 -4.84
C ARG A 162 9.28 2.95 -6.32
N GLN A 163 9.56 4.21 -6.69
CA GLN A 163 9.46 4.64 -8.09
C GLN A 163 10.36 3.82 -9.01
N ASP A 164 11.58 3.53 -8.57
CA ASP A 164 12.59 2.89 -9.41
C ASP A 164 13.01 1.51 -8.91
N LEU A 165 12.31 0.96 -7.89
CA LEU A 165 12.62 -0.37 -7.38
C LEU A 165 12.17 -1.43 -8.40
N PRO A 166 13.11 -2.21 -8.99
CA PRO A 166 12.79 -3.17 -10.02
C PRO A 166 12.08 -4.39 -9.43
N VAL A 167 11.14 -4.94 -10.19
CA VAL A 167 10.50 -6.23 -9.91
C VAL A 167 11.27 -7.34 -10.63
N PRO A 168 11.83 -8.33 -9.92
CA PRO A 168 12.76 -9.29 -10.51
C PRO A 168 12.10 -10.44 -11.30
N CYS A 169 10.80 -10.69 -11.09
CA CYS A 169 10.03 -11.79 -11.68
C CYS A 169 8.72 -11.33 -12.33
N GLY A 170 7.92 -12.26 -12.85
CA GLY A 170 6.64 -11.96 -13.48
C GLY A 170 6.76 -10.94 -14.61
N PRO A 171 5.87 -9.92 -14.68
CA PRO A 171 5.90 -8.88 -15.71
C PRO A 171 7.11 -7.93 -15.64
N ARG A 172 7.90 -7.99 -14.56
CA ARG A 172 9.05 -7.10 -14.30
C ARG A 172 8.63 -5.62 -14.27
N GLY A 173 9.50 -4.70 -14.69
CA GLY A 173 9.27 -3.27 -14.53
C GLY A 173 9.64 -2.77 -13.13
N ALA A 174 9.02 -1.68 -12.70
CA ALA A 174 9.21 -1.10 -11.37
C ALA A 174 7.94 -1.23 -10.52
N ILE A 175 8.04 -1.12 -9.21
CA ILE A 175 6.88 -1.24 -8.31
C ILE A 175 5.75 -0.25 -8.65
N LYS A 176 6.07 0.94 -9.16
CA LYS A 176 5.07 1.92 -9.62
C LYS A 176 4.22 1.47 -10.82
N ASP A 177 4.60 0.35 -11.46
CA ASP A 177 3.81 -0.32 -12.50
C ASP A 177 2.75 -1.27 -11.91
N TYR A 178 2.66 -1.39 -10.59
CA TYR A 178 1.77 -2.32 -9.92
C TYR A 178 0.77 -1.64 -8.97
N VAL A 179 -0.41 -2.23 -8.85
CA VAL A 179 -1.40 -1.95 -7.81
C VAL A 179 -1.09 -2.84 -6.62
N SER A 180 -0.67 -2.25 -5.49
CA SER A 180 -0.34 -2.99 -4.28
C SER A 180 -1.54 -3.28 -3.39
N PHE A 181 -1.53 -4.48 -2.81
CA PHE A 181 -2.48 -4.99 -1.84
C PHE A 181 -1.71 -5.63 -0.67
N TYR A 182 -2.20 -5.44 0.55
CA TYR A 182 -1.75 -6.18 1.73
C TYR A 182 -2.50 -7.51 1.85
N PHE A 183 -1.82 -8.55 2.35
CA PHE A 183 -2.47 -9.82 2.71
C PHE A 183 -3.24 -9.78 4.04
N GLY A 184 -3.00 -8.76 4.87
CA GLY A 184 -3.58 -8.62 6.21
C GLY A 184 -4.21 -7.25 6.47
N ALA A 185 -4.99 -7.14 7.54
CA ALA A 185 -5.49 -5.88 8.08
C ALA A 185 -4.47 -5.27 9.07
N ARG A 186 -4.73 -4.04 9.53
CA ARG A 186 -3.86 -3.29 10.47
C ARG A 186 -2.42 -3.21 9.96
N SER A 187 -2.22 -2.64 8.78
CA SER A 187 -0.87 -2.43 8.23
C SER A 187 -0.13 -1.32 9.01
N PRO A 188 1.21 -1.27 8.96
CA PRO A 188 2.00 -0.15 9.47
C PRO A 188 1.60 1.20 8.85
N MET A 189 1.22 1.21 7.56
CA MET A 189 0.69 2.42 6.94
C MET A 189 -0.60 2.91 7.62
N LEU A 190 -1.55 2.02 7.93
CA LEU A 190 -2.77 2.39 8.65
C LEU A 190 -2.47 2.91 10.06
N TYR A 191 -1.48 2.31 10.74
CA TYR A 191 -1.03 2.78 12.07
C TYR A 191 -0.54 4.22 12.02
N ARG A 192 0.23 4.57 10.98
CA ARG A 192 0.73 5.94 10.81
C ARG A 192 -0.39 6.96 10.60
N HIS A 193 -1.45 6.58 9.88
CA HIS A 193 -2.67 7.40 9.75
C HIS A 193 -3.41 7.52 11.07
N TRP A 194 -3.52 6.45 11.86
CA TRP A 194 -4.10 6.50 13.20
C TRP A 194 -3.32 7.42 14.15
N LYS A 195 -1.99 7.43 14.07
CA LYS A 195 -1.12 8.34 14.84
C LYS A 195 -1.00 9.75 14.25
N HIS A 196 -1.67 10.06 13.14
CA HIS A 196 -1.55 11.35 12.43
C HIS A 196 -0.11 11.72 12.04
N THR A 197 0.72 10.71 11.71
CA THR A 197 2.16 10.88 11.37
C THR A 197 2.42 10.86 9.87
N VAL A 198 1.37 10.89 9.04
CA VAL A 198 1.46 11.02 7.58
C VAL A 198 1.23 12.49 7.22
N PRO A 199 2.22 13.20 6.66
CA PRO A 199 2.07 14.60 6.28
C PRO A 199 0.88 14.81 5.32
N GLY A 200 0.07 15.85 5.56
CA GLY A 200 -1.02 16.21 4.66
C GLY A 200 -2.22 15.26 4.64
N SER A 201 -2.38 14.39 5.65
CA SER A 201 -3.52 13.46 5.78
C SER A 201 -4.53 13.91 6.85
N PRO A 202 -5.43 14.87 6.55
CA PRO A 202 -6.53 15.22 7.46
C PRO A 202 -7.51 14.05 7.59
N GLY A 203 -8.00 13.79 8.80
CA GLY A 203 -9.02 12.75 9.05
C GLY A 203 -8.50 11.39 9.51
N GLY A 204 -7.18 11.20 9.60
CA GLY A 204 -6.58 10.00 10.20
C GLY A 204 -6.97 8.70 9.48
N GLN A 205 -7.19 7.62 10.23
CA GLN A 205 -7.60 6.34 9.65
C GLN A 205 -9.09 6.28 9.25
N ASP A 206 -9.94 7.15 9.81
CA ASP A 206 -11.40 7.05 9.71
C ASP A 206 -11.91 7.31 8.30
N VAL A 207 -11.12 8.03 7.49
CA VAL A 207 -11.39 8.33 6.08
C VAL A 207 -10.91 7.23 5.13
N LEU A 208 -10.23 6.21 5.65
CA LEU A 208 -9.69 5.11 4.85
C LEU A 208 -10.66 3.93 4.81
N ILE A 209 -10.79 3.35 3.61
CA ILE A 209 -11.61 2.16 3.37
C ILE A 209 -10.77 1.07 2.71
N TYR A 210 -11.09 -0.17 3.01
CA TYR A 210 -10.46 -1.34 2.41
C TYR A 210 -11.25 -1.80 1.19
N LEU A 211 -10.58 -1.89 0.05
CA LEU A 211 -11.01 -2.67 -1.11
C LEU A 211 -10.56 -4.11 -0.90
N CYS A 212 -11.49 -5.07 -0.90
CA CYS A 212 -11.20 -6.48 -0.68
C CYS A 212 -11.44 -7.29 -1.96
N SER A 213 -10.46 -8.12 -2.28
CA SER A 213 -10.54 -9.15 -3.32
C SER A 213 -9.77 -10.40 -2.85
N THR A 214 -9.52 -11.33 -3.76
CA THR A 214 -8.72 -12.53 -3.49
C THR A 214 -7.64 -12.70 -4.55
N ALA A 215 -6.51 -13.31 -4.17
CA ALA A 215 -5.43 -13.62 -5.12
C ALA A 215 -5.93 -14.57 -6.23
N GLN A 216 -6.82 -15.51 -5.88
CA GLN A 216 -7.45 -16.42 -6.83
C GLN A 216 -8.34 -15.68 -7.82
N ALA A 217 -9.15 -14.70 -7.39
CA ALA A 217 -9.95 -13.90 -8.31
C ALA A 217 -9.08 -13.12 -9.33
N ALA A 218 -7.90 -12.64 -8.91
CA ALA A 218 -6.95 -12.03 -9.84
C ALA A 218 -6.36 -13.04 -10.83
N GLY A 219 -5.98 -14.23 -10.36
CA GLY A 219 -5.48 -15.32 -11.20
C GLY A 219 -6.52 -15.84 -12.19
N ASP A 220 -7.74 -16.10 -11.74
CA ASP A 220 -8.86 -16.59 -12.56
C ASP A 220 -9.27 -15.58 -13.64
N ALA A 221 -9.13 -14.28 -13.35
CA ALA A 221 -9.32 -13.21 -14.33
C ALA A 221 -8.14 -13.04 -15.30
N GLY A 222 -7.09 -13.86 -15.20
CA GLY A 222 -5.91 -13.81 -16.06
C GLY A 222 -5.01 -12.59 -15.82
N LEU A 223 -5.13 -11.93 -14.67
CA LEU A 223 -4.28 -10.79 -14.34
C LEU A 223 -2.87 -11.27 -14.07
N ARG A 224 -1.89 -10.53 -14.57
CA ARG A 224 -0.49 -10.77 -14.20
C ARG A 224 -0.19 -10.12 -12.86
N PHE A 225 0.46 -10.86 -11.97
CA PHE A 225 0.79 -10.39 -10.64
C PHE A 225 2.17 -10.89 -10.21
N VAL A 226 2.66 -10.30 -9.14
CA VAL A 226 3.74 -10.83 -8.29
C VAL A 226 3.33 -10.66 -6.84
N PHE A 227 4.00 -11.33 -5.91
CA PHE A 227 3.86 -11.05 -4.49
C PHE A 227 5.18 -11.26 -3.75
N THR A 228 5.24 -10.76 -2.53
CA THR A 228 6.43 -10.79 -1.68
C THR A 228 6.16 -11.46 -0.35
N ASP A 229 7.20 -12.03 0.27
CA ASP A 229 7.13 -12.58 1.63
C ASP A 229 7.25 -11.52 2.76
N GLY A 230 7.44 -10.25 2.38
CA GLY A 230 7.53 -9.12 3.30
C GLY A 230 7.57 -7.78 2.56
N HIS A 231 7.90 -6.70 3.25
CA HIS A 231 7.94 -5.37 2.64
C HIS A 231 8.90 -5.34 1.45
N SER A 232 8.40 -4.97 0.28
CA SER A 232 9.14 -4.93 -0.98
C SER A 232 10.43 -4.06 -0.96
N LEU A 233 10.53 -3.06 -0.08
CA LEU A 233 11.71 -2.18 0.04
C LEU A 233 12.84 -2.78 0.89
N ALA A 234 12.59 -3.87 1.61
CA ALA A 234 13.62 -4.53 2.41
C ALA A 234 14.52 -5.39 1.51
N HIS A 235 15.84 -5.30 1.74
CA HIS A 235 16.87 -5.92 0.89
C HIS A 235 16.77 -7.45 0.74
N TYR A 236 16.19 -8.14 1.73
CA TYR A 236 16.11 -9.60 1.79
C TYR A 236 14.67 -10.12 1.58
N THR A 237 13.82 -9.32 0.94
CA THR A 237 12.47 -9.75 0.55
C THR A 237 12.50 -10.58 -0.72
N SER A 238 11.86 -11.76 -0.68
CA SER A 238 11.72 -12.64 -1.83
C SER A 238 10.48 -12.29 -2.64
N TRP A 239 10.52 -12.60 -3.94
CA TRP A 239 9.48 -12.31 -4.90
C TRP A 239 9.01 -13.58 -5.60
N PHE A 240 7.69 -13.68 -5.84
CA PHE A 240 7.04 -14.86 -6.39
C PHE A 240 5.97 -14.44 -7.41
N ASP A 241 5.69 -15.28 -8.40
CA ASP A 241 4.69 -15.01 -9.44
C ASP A 241 3.71 -16.18 -9.68
N GLN A 242 3.75 -17.22 -8.85
CA GLN A 242 2.83 -18.36 -8.88
C GLN A 242 2.00 -18.45 -7.61
N LEU A 243 0.68 -18.62 -7.72
CA LEU A 243 -0.19 -18.76 -6.54
C LEU A 243 0.16 -19.97 -5.66
N SER A 244 0.82 -21.00 -6.22
CA SER A 244 1.31 -22.15 -5.45
C SER A 244 2.37 -21.76 -4.40
N ASP A 245 3.08 -20.64 -4.61
CA ASP A 245 4.11 -20.16 -3.69
C ASP A 245 3.52 -19.34 -2.52
N LEU A 246 2.20 -19.22 -2.39
CA LEU A 246 1.58 -18.46 -1.30
C LEU A 246 1.93 -19.02 0.09
N GLU A 247 2.37 -20.28 0.20
CA GLU A 247 2.92 -20.86 1.43
C GLU A 247 4.23 -20.20 1.91
N ARG A 248 4.90 -19.41 1.06
CA ARG A 248 6.13 -18.68 1.39
C ARG A 248 5.86 -17.45 2.25
N VAL A 249 4.64 -16.94 2.24
CA VAL A 249 4.20 -15.82 3.08
C VAL A 249 4.02 -16.30 4.51
N ASP A 250 4.49 -15.52 5.49
CA ASP A 250 4.27 -15.80 6.90
C ASP A 250 2.84 -15.44 7.31
N TRP A 251 1.92 -16.39 7.16
CA TRP A 251 0.50 -16.18 7.43
C TRP A 251 0.17 -15.93 8.90
N ALA A 252 0.95 -16.47 9.83
CA ALA A 252 0.81 -16.16 11.24
C ALA A 252 1.10 -14.66 11.47
N MET A 253 2.24 -14.18 10.97
CA MET A 253 2.64 -12.78 11.12
C MET A 253 1.72 -11.82 10.35
N VAL A 254 1.25 -12.18 9.16
CA VAL A 254 0.28 -11.37 8.39
C VAL A 254 -1.02 -11.12 9.18
N GLN A 255 -1.46 -12.07 10.00
CA GLN A 255 -2.70 -11.97 10.78
C GLN A 255 -2.52 -11.26 12.13
N GLU A 256 -1.28 -11.06 12.58
CA GLU A 256 -0.99 -10.46 13.88
C GLU A 256 -1.49 -9.01 14.01
N ARG A 257 -1.89 -8.64 15.23
CA ARG A 257 -2.28 -7.25 15.53
C ARG A 257 -1.08 -6.36 15.86
N GLN A 258 -0.04 -6.97 16.42
CA GLN A 258 1.20 -6.31 16.84
C GLN A 258 2.36 -6.85 16.01
N TRP A 259 3.09 -5.94 15.38
CA TRP A 259 4.11 -6.24 14.38
C TRP A 259 5.43 -5.51 14.64
N ALA A 260 5.55 -4.86 15.81
CA ALA A 260 6.84 -4.37 16.26
C ALA A 260 7.80 -5.56 16.39
N ASP A 261 9.03 -5.33 15.96
CA ASP A 261 10.13 -6.28 16.11
C ASP A 261 10.43 -6.48 17.59
N THR A 262 10.81 -7.71 17.96
CA THR A 262 11.21 -8.06 19.33
C THR A 262 12.65 -8.56 19.35
N LEU A 263 13.21 -8.78 20.54
CA LEU A 263 14.55 -9.35 20.67
C LEU A 263 14.61 -10.78 20.13
N GLU A 264 13.52 -11.52 20.27
CA GLU A 264 13.37 -12.91 19.82
C GLU A 264 13.07 -12.99 18.32
N ASP A 265 12.44 -11.95 17.77
CA ASP A 265 12.00 -11.91 16.38
C ASP A 265 12.10 -10.49 15.80
N GLY A 266 13.25 -10.22 15.19
CA GLY A 266 13.61 -8.93 14.60
C GLY A 266 13.05 -8.65 13.20
N ASP A 267 12.22 -9.53 12.63
CA ASP A 267 11.73 -9.44 11.24
C ASP A 267 10.20 -9.42 11.13
N ARG A 268 9.50 -9.05 12.20
CA ARG A 268 8.04 -9.07 12.30
C ARG A 268 7.42 -8.00 11.43
N CYS A 269 7.97 -6.79 11.50
CA CYS A 269 7.45 -5.62 10.80
C CYS A 269 7.53 -5.79 9.28
N ARG A 270 8.62 -6.37 8.78
CA ARG A 270 8.79 -6.65 7.35
C ARG A 270 7.80 -7.73 6.89
N ARG A 271 7.73 -8.89 7.55
CA ARG A 271 6.82 -10.00 7.18
C ARG A 271 5.35 -9.60 7.25
N LYS A 272 4.95 -8.78 8.24
CA LYS A 272 3.60 -8.18 8.31
C LYS A 272 3.21 -7.40 7.05
N GLN A 273 4.21 -6.83 6.38
CA GLN A 273 4.06 -6.01 5.19
C GLN A 273 4.30 -6.79 3.88
N ALA A 274 4.11 -8.11 3.89
CA ALA A 274 3.98 -8.89 2.65
C ALA A 274 2.88 -8.30 1.75
N GLU A 275 3.16 -8.15 0.46
CA GLU A 275 2.27 -7.51 -0.51
C GLU A 275 1.94 -8.45 -1.67
N PHE A 276 0.72 -8.33 -2.20
CA PHE A 276 0.31 -8.84 -3.50
C PHE A 276 0.22 -7.66 -4.47
N LEU A 277 0.82 -7.79 -5.65
CA LEU A 277 1.04 -6.69 -6.59
C LEU A 277 0.50 -7.08 -7.96
N VAL A 278 -0.57 -6.42 -8.39
CA VAL A 278 -1.19 -6.66 -9.71
C VAL A 278 -0.63 -5.68 -10.72
N HIS A 279 -0.17 -6.18 -11.86
CA HIS A 279 0.47 -5.37 -12.89
C HIS A 279 -0.54 -4.47 -13.61
N GLN A 280 -0.21 -3.17 -13.69
CA GLN A 280 -0.92 -2.09 -14.39
C GLN A 280 -2.29 -1.72 -13.85
N VAL A 281 -3.26 -2.64 -13.89
CA VAL A 281 -4.67 -2.32 -13.66
C VAL A 281 -5.37 -3.47 -12.93
N PHE A 282 -6.13 -3.13 -11.90
CA PHE A 282 -7.01 -4.05 -11.19
C PHE A 282 -8.48 -3.69 -11.46
N PRO A 283 -9.25 -4.52 -12.18
CA PRO A 283 -10.64 -4.24 -12.50
C PRO A 283 -11.52 -4.07 -11.25
N TRP A 284 -12.40 -3.05 -11.26
CA TRP A 284 -13.31 -2.79 -10.15
C TRP A 284 -14.28 -3.95 -9.91
N SER A 285 -14.66 -4.66 -10.97
CA SER A 285 -15.54 -5.84 -10.91
C SER A 285 -14.98 -6.99 -10.06
N LEU A 286 -13.70 -7.01 -9.74
CA LEU A 286 -13.08 -8.02 -8.88
C LEU A 286 -13.08 -7.65 -7.39
N VAL A 287 -13.49 -6.43 -7.04
CA VAL A 287 -13.67 -6.03 -5.64
C VAL A 287 -15.00 -6.57 -5.16
N HIS A 288 -15.01 -7.51 -4.21
CA HIS A 288 -16.26 -8.12 -3.72
C HIS A 288 -16.78 -7.47 -2.43
N GLU A 289 -15.90 -6.84 -1.65
CA GLU A 289 -16.26 -6.22 -0.37
C GLU A 289 -15.50 -4.91 -0.16
N LEU A 290 -16.21 -3.92 0.39
CA LEU A 290 -15.67 -2.69 0.95
C LEU A 290 -15.79 -2.75 2.47
N VAL A 291 -14.65 -2.77 3.15
CA VAL A 291 -14.62 -2.72 4.62
C VAL A 291 -14.34 -1.30 5.09
N VAL A 292 -15.17 -0.85 6.02
CA VAL A 292 -15.11 0.49 6.62
C VAL A 292 -15.04 0.39 8.14
N ILE A 293 -14.67 1.48 8.81
CA ILE A 293 -14.47 1.48 10.27
C ILE A 293 -15.78 1.31 11.05
N ASP A 294 -16.86 1.97 10.62
CA ASP A 294 -18.14 2.03 11.33
C ASP A 294 -19.36 2.19 10.40
N ALA A 295 -20.56 2.27 11.02
CA ALA A 295 -21.82 2.41 10.32
C ALA A 295 -21.99 3.76 9.59
N SER A 296 -21.41 4.85 10.13
CA SER A 296 -21.47 6.19 9.52
C SER A 296 -20.72 6.19 8.20
N ARG A 297 -19.48 5.66 8.20
CA ARG A 297 -18.70 5.51 6.97
C ARG A 297 -19.37 4.54 5.99
N ALA A 298 -20.01 3.48 6.49
CA ALA A 298 -20.76 2.55 5.64
C ALA A 298 -21.90 3.25 4.89
N ALA A 299 -22.66 4.11 5.57
CA ALA A 299 -23.73 4.90 4.95
C ALA A 299 -23.18 5.82 3.86
N GLN A 300 -22.08 6.52 4.12
CA GLN A 300 -21.44 7.38 3.12
C GLN A 300 -20.97 6.58 1.90
N VAL A 301 -20.30 5.44 2.10
CA VAL A 301 -19.81 4.58 1.00
C VAL A 301 -20.98 4.08 0.15
N ARG A 302 -22.08 3.64 0.77
CA ARG A 302 -23.29 3.24 0.05
C ARG A 302 -23.89 4.38 -0.78
N ASN A 303 -23.89 5.61 -0.26
CA ASN A 303 -24.36 6.77 -1.02
C ASN A 303 -23.48 7.05 -2.25
N ILE A 304 -22.15 6.91 -2.12
CA ILE A 304 -21.22 7.07 -3.25
C ILE A 304 -21.46 5.99 -4.31
N LEU A 305 -21.64 4.74 -3.90
CA LEU A 305 -21.95 3.61 -4.78
C LEU A 305 -23.29 3.81 -5.53
N ALA A 306 -24.33 4.22 -4.80
CA ALA A 306 -25.66 4.47 -5.36
C ALA A 306 -25.67 5.62 -6.38
N ALA A 307 -24.74 6.57 -6.27
CA ALA A 307 -24.58 7.66 -7.24
C ALA A 307 -23.93 7.23 -8.56
N VAL A 308 -23.48 5.97 -8.69
CA VAL A 308 -22.93 5.38 -9.93
C VAL A 308 -23.51 3.97 -10.11
N PRO A 309 -24.83 3.83 -10.35
CA PRO A 309 -25.52 2.53 -10.32
C PRO A 309 -25.09 1.57 -11.44
N ALA A 310 -24.50 2.09 -12.52
CA ALA A 310 -23.98 1.27 -13.61
C ALA A 310 -22.67 0.53 -13.26
N ALA A 311 -21.97 0.94 -12.20
CA ALA A 311 -20.75 0.26 -11.74
C ALA A 311 -21.09 -0.97 -10.88
N HIS A 312 -20.15 -1.91 -10.79
CA HIS A 312 -20.24 -3.05 -9.86
C HIS A 312 -20.46 -2.57 -8.41
N GLN A 313 -21.32 -3.27 -7.67
CA GLN A 313 -21.80 -2.89 -6.33
C GLN A 313 -21.30 -3.90 -5.28
N PRO A 314 -20.08 -3.76 -4.75
CA PRO A 314 -19.55 -4.64 -3.71
C PRO A 314 -20.32 -4.50 -2.39
N LEU A 315 -20.27 -5.55 -1.57
CA LEU A 315 -20.83 -5.53 -0.21
C LEU A 315 -20.11 -4.48 0.65
N VAL A 316 -20.86 -3.70 1.43
CA VAL A 316 -20.28 -2.71 2.37
C VAL A 316 -20.45 -3.18 3.81
N VAL A 317 -19.33 -3.46 4.48
CA VAL A 317 -19.30 -4.02 5.85
C VAL A 317 -18.50 -3.13 6.79
N ALA A 318 -19.08 -2.82 7.96
CA ALA A 318 -18.37 -2.14 9.04
C ALA A 318 -17.59 -3.17 9.89
N ARG A 319 -16.27 -3.00 10.01
CA ARG A 319 -15.39 -3.87 10.82
C ARG A 319 -14.37 -3.05 11.60
N LYS A 320 -14.77 -2.48 12.73
CA LYS A 320 -13.88 -1.69 13.60
C LYS A 320 -12.59 -2.43 13.99
N GLY A 321 -12.64 -3.75 14.16
CA GLY A 321 -11.48 -4.57 14.52
C GLY A 321 -10.34 -4.63 13.48
N TRP A 322 -10.56 -4.16 12.25
CA TRP A 322 -9.52 -4.04 11.21
C TRP A 322 -8.75 -2.70 11.26
N TYR A 323 -9.23 -1.76 12.07
CA TYR A 323 -8.66 -0.43 12.29
C TYR A 323 -8.03 -0.34 13.67
N TYR A 324 -7.10 0.59 13.88
CA TYR A 324 -6.37 0.76 15.15
C TYR A 324 -7.24 1.28 16.27
#